data_AF-A0A959GML0-F1
#
_entry.id   AF-A0A959GML0-F1
#
_cell.length_a   1.000
_cell.length_b   1.000
_cell.length_c   1.000
_cell.angle_alpha   90.00
_cell.angle_beta   90.00
_cell.angle_gamma   90.00
#
_symmetry.space_group_name_H-M   'P 1'
#
loop_
_entity.id
_entity.type
_entity.pdbx_description
1 polymer ?
#
loop_
_entity_poly.entity_id
_entity_poly.type
_entity_poly.pdbx_seq_one_letter_code
_entity_poly.pdbx_strand_id
1 'polypeptide(L)'
;MQLKRIQHYLQQYHRYLSTARAKEQRLYIWESQRIFQENWDMDAEDWPAMYDSALQNSKTKRLWKREAYEPKRMMLELARMQPDFVRHMFFDLFNEEKTLEGRVGRFVYYCDMLLQEYKDQHPRSIDNNHYHDDDYQMVFLYLAFRHPAQYTFYSPASFRLLLEKLGSPDIPQANDMERFVKVMHTLYKFMQKEEGLLELHRKRLEEGLHYTGESLLVLYDFYQYCTNPASGVEEYVDDRGRSEG
;
A
#
# COMPACT_ATOMS: atom_id res chain seq x y z
N MET A 1 -12.24 11.69 14.08
CA MET A 1 -13.04 11.42 12.88
C MET A 1 -14.52 11.47 13.25
N GLN A 2 -15.36 12.05 12.39
CA GLN A 2 -16.78 12.22 12.60
C GLN A 2 -17.58 11.10 11.92
N LEU A 3 -18.48 10.45 12.67
CA LEU A 3 -19.24 9.30 12.18
C LEU A 3 -20.08 9.62 10.93
N LYS A 4 -20.79 10.77 10.92
CA LYS A 4 -21.59 11.21 9.78
C LYS A 4 -20.77 11.33 8.49
N ARG A 5 -19.54 11.86 8.57
CA ARG A 5 -18.63 11.98 7.43
C ARG A 5 -18.15 10.62 6.93
N ILE A 6 -17.78 9.71 7.85
CA ILE A 6 -17.41 8.32 7.49
C ILE A 6 -18.56 7.64 6.74
N GLN A 7 -19.78 7.70 7.27
CA GLN A 7 -20.96 7.10 6.64
C GLN A 7 -21.24 7.69 5.25
N HIS A 8 -21.16 9.01 5.11
CA HIS A 8 -21.32 9.69 3.83
C HIS A 8 -20.38 9.16 2.75
N TYR A 9 -19.08 9.08 3.03
CA TYR A 9 -18.10 8.60 2.05
C TYR A 9 -18.22 7.10 1.78
N LEU A 10 -18.55 6.27 2.78
CA LEU A 10 -18.80 4.84 2.57
C LEU A 10 -20.02 4.61 1.66
N GLN A 11 -21.11 5.34 1.87
CA GLN A 11 -22.30 5.24 1.02
C GLN A 11 -22.03 5.70 -0.42
N GLN A 12 -21.22 6.75 -0.59
CA GLN A 12 -20.79 7.16 -1.93
C GLN A 12 -19.91 6.11 -2.61
N TYR A 13 -18.96 5.53 -1.88
CA TYR A 13 -18.12 4.47 -2.40
C TYR A 13 -18.94 3.22 -2.75
N HIS A 14 -19.93 2.85 -1.93
CA HIS A 14 -20.89 1.80 -2.20
C HIS A 14 -21.62 2.04 -3.54
N ARG A 15 -22.15 3.25 -3.76
CA ARG A 15 -22.76 3.63 -5.05
C ARG A 15 -21.76 3.56 -6.21
N TYR A 16 -20.54 4.05 -5.99
CA TYR A 16 -19.46 4.01 -6.98
C TYR A 16 -19.14 2.58 -7.43
N LEU A 17 -19.11 1.60 -6.52
CA LEU A 17 -18.83 0.20 -6.85
C LEU A 17 -19.80 -0.40 -7.88
N SER A 18 -21.02 0.12 -7.98
CA SER A 18 -22.02 -0.31 -8.97
C SER A 18 -21.86 0.34 -10.35
N THR A 19 -20.92 1.28 -10.51
CA THR A 19 -20.71 2.00 -11.78
C THR A 19 -19.81 1.21 -12.74
N ALA A 20 -19.95 1.47 -14.04
CA ALA A 20 -19.05 0.90 -15.05
C ALA A 20 -17.58 1.27 -14.80
N ARG A 21 -17.32 2.47 -14.27
CA ARG A 21 -15.99 2.96 -13.94
C ARG A 21 -15.31 2.12 -12.85
N ALA A 22 -16.04 1.65 -11.85
CA ALA A 22 -15.46 0.85 -10.77
C ALA A 22 -15.04 -0.55 -11.23
N LYS A 23 -15.68 -1.12 -12.27
CA LYS A 23 -15.49 -2.52 -12.67
C LYS A 23 -14.02 -2.92 -12.83
N GLU A 24 -13.21 -2.07 -13.46
CA GLU A 24 -11.79 -2.39 -13.74
C GLU A 24 -10.81 -1.53 -12.92
N GLN A 25 -11.33 -0.55 -12.15
CA GLN A 25 -10.47 0.41 -11.46
C GLN A 25 -9.59 -0.29 -10.43
N ARG A 26 -8.27 -0.11 -10.56
CA ARG A 26 -7.23 -0.58 -9.62
C ARG A 26 -7.18 -2.10 -9.39
N LEU A 27 -7.83 -2.93 -10.22
CA LEU A 27 -7.80 -4.38 -10.03
C LEU A 27 -6.40 -5.01 -10.19
N TYR A 28 -5.50 -4.37 -10.93
CA TYR A 28 -4.11 -4.79 -11.09
C TYR A 28 -3.34 -4.95 -9.75
N ILE A 29 -3.73 -4.25 -8.69
CA ILE A 29 -3.09 -4.40 -7.37
C ILE A 29 -3.39 -5.78 -6.76
N TRP A 30 -4.56 -6.34 -7.06
CA TRP A 30 -5.00 -7.63 -6.54
C TRP A 30 -4.36 -8.80 -7.29
N GLU A 31 -4.09 -8.63 -8.59
CA GLU A 31 -3.24 -9.56 -9.34
C GLU A 31 -1.83 -9.60 -8.73
N SER A 32 -1.26 -8.43 -8.41
CA SER A 32 0.06 -8.33 -7.81
C SER A 32 0.12 -8.96 -6.42
N GLN A 33 -0.91 -8.77 -5.58
CA GLN A 33 -1.00 -9.43 -4.27
C GLN A 33 -1.09 -10.95 -4.40
N ARG A 34 -1.83 -11.47 -5.40
CA ARG A 34 -1.91 -12.91 -5.68
C ARG A 34 -0.54 -13.48 -6.06
N ILE A 35 0.10 -12.85 -7.05
CA ILE A 35 1.44 -13.25 -7.53
C ILE A 35 2.43 -13.24 -6.37
N PHE A 36 2.41 -12.21 -5.52
CA PHE A 36 3.28 -12.16 -4.35
C PHE A 36 3.01 -13.34 -3.39
N GLN A 37 1.75 -13.59 -3.05
CA GLN A 37 1.37 -14.67 -2.13
C GLN A 37 1.74 -16.06 -2.66
N GLU A 38 1.68 -16.28 -3.98
CA GLU A 38 2.02 -17.56 -4.60
C GLU A 38 3.53 -17.81 -4.73
N ASN A 39 4.33 -16.75 -4.83
CA ASN A 39 5.75 -16.86 -5.16
C ASN A 39 6.69 -16.47 -4.00
N TRP A 40 6.20 -15.77 -2.98
CA TRP A 40 7.04 -15.31 -1.88
C TRP A 40 7.41 -16.45 -0.94
N ASP A 41 8.63 -16.94 -1.07
CA ASP A 41 9.20 -17.98 -0.22
C ASP A 41 10.42 -17.46 0.54
N MET A 42 10.29 -17.30 1.86
CA MET A 42 11.38 -16.90 2.72
C MET A 42 12.48 -17.96 2.81
N ASP A 43 12.20 -19.20 2.42
CA ASP A 43 13.11 -20.34 2.44
C ASP A 43 13.86 -20.57 1.11
N ALA A 44 13.54 -19.80 0.06
CA ALA A 44 14.12 -19.93 -1.27
C ALA A 44 15.67 -19.87 -1.31
N GLU A 45 16.27 -20.75 -2.10
CA GLU A 45 17.71 -20.81 -2.33
C GLU A 45 18.20 -19.63 -3.19
N ASP A 46 17.52 -19.36 -4.31
CA ASP A 46 17.75 -18.17 -5.15
C ASP A 46 16.79 -17.05 -4.74
N TRP A 47 17.16 -16.34 -3.67
CA TRP A 47 16.34 -15.26 -3.11
C TRP A 47 16.09 -14.11 -4.11
N PRO A 48 17.08 -13.63 -4.90
CA PRO A 48 16.84 -12.65 -5.96
C PRO A 48 15.81 -13.11 -7.01
N ALA A 49 15.86 -14.36 -7.48
CA ALA A 49 14.89 -14.88 -8.44
C ALA A 49 13.48 -14.98 -7.83
N MET A 50 13.38 -15.46 -6.58
CA MET A 50 12.13 -15.48 -5.82
C MET A 50 11.54 -14.07 -5.73
N TYR A 51 12.33 -13.09 -5.29
CA TYR A 51 11.90 -11.69 -5.18
C TYR A 51 11.44 -11.10 -6.52
N ASP A 52 12.15 -11.38 -7.63
CA ASP A 52 11.73 -10.93 -8.95
C ASP A 52 10.38 -11.53 -9.35
N SER A 53 10.17 -12.82 -9.09
CA SER A 53 8.94 -13.55 -9.43
C SER A 53 7.73 -13.09 -8.59
N ALA A 54 7.94 -12.75 -7.33
CA ALA A 54 6.88 -12.26 -6.43
C ALA A 54 6.38 -10.84 -6.78
N LEU A 55 7.14 -10.08 -7.57
CA LEU A 55 6.78 -8.73 -8.00
C LEU A 55 6.56 -8.66 -9.52
N GLN A 56 5.64 -9.46 -10.03
CA GLN A 56 5.20 -9.41 -11.42
C GLN A 56 3.76 -8.91 -11.53
N ASN A 57 3.43 -8.38 -12.71
CA ASN A 57 2.07 -7.96 -13.04
C ASN A 57 1.91 -7.88 -14.57
N SER A 58 0.80 -8.40 -15.09
CA SER A 58 0.52 -8.44 -16.53
C SER A 58 0.03 -7.11 -17.11
N LYS A 59 -0.49 -6.20 -16.28
CA LYS A 59 -1.10 -4.93 -16.70
C LYS A 59 -0.17 -3.73 -16.56
N THR A 60 0.65 -3.68 -15.51
CA THR A 60 1.45 -2.50 -15.20
C THR A 60 2.63 -2.80 -14.29
N LYS A 61 3.75 -2.12 -14.51
CA LYS A 61 4.91 -2.13 -13.60
C LYS A 61 4.97 -0.90 -12.69
N ARG A 62 3.97 -0.01 -12.76
CA ARG A 62 3.97 1.30 -12.07
C ARG A 62 4.01 1.20 -10.54
N LEU A 63 3.67 0.05 -9.97
CA LEU A 63 3.79 -0.21 -8.54
C LEU A 63 5.24 -0.16 -8.04
N TRP A 64 6.22 -0.43 -8.90
CA TRP A 64 7.65 -0.48 -8.53
C TRP A 64 8.59 0.03 -9.63
N LYS A 65 8.05 0.69 -10.66
CA LYS A 65 8.80 1.32 -11.74
C LYS A 65 8.05 2.53 -12.31
N ARG A 66 8.60 3.72 -12.10
CA ARG A 66 8.17 5.00 -12.70
C ARG A 66 9.41 5.79 -13.14
N GLU A 67 9.23 6.96 -13.72
CA GLU A 67 10.35 7.86 -14.02
C GLU A 67 11.07 8.23 -12.72
N ALA A 68 12.41 8.10 -12.70
CA ALA A 68 13.25 8.30 -11.52
C ALA A 68 12.83 7.50 -10.26
N TYR A 69 12.17 6.35 -10.42
CA TYR A 69 11.73 5.48 -9.33
C TYR A 69 11.78 4.01 -9.73
N GLU A 70 12.78 3.27 -9.23
CA GLU A 70 12.98 1.85 -9.56
C GLU A 70 13.35 0.98 -8.34
N PRO A 71 12.54 0.97 -7.26
CA PRO A 71 12.83 0.20 -6.05
C PRO A 71 13.04 -1.29 -6.30
N LYS A 72 12.24 -1.90 -7.21
CA LYS A 72 12.39 -3.33 -7.51
C LYS A 72 13.75 -3.63 -8.12
N ARG A 73 14.19 -2.83 -9.11
CA ARG A 73 15.50 -3.01 -9.73
C ARG A 73 16.60 -2.84 -8.69
N MET A 74 16.54 -1.78 -7.88
CA MET A 74 17.58 -1.54 -6.89
C MET A 74 17.66 -2.66 -5.86
N MET A 75 16.52 -3.10 -5.31
CA MET A 75 16.49 -4.23 -4.37
C MET A 75 17.03 -5.52 -4.97
N LEU A 76 16.84 -5.76 -6.28
CA LEU A 76 17.48 -6.89 -6.96
C LEU A 76 19.01 -6.76 -7.03
N GLU A 77 19.55 -5.56 -7.27
CA GLU A 77 21.00 -5.35 -7.21
C GLU A 77 21.55 -5.58 -5.80
N LEU A 78 20.86 -5.06 -4.77
CA LEU A 78 21.24 -5.28 -3.38
C LEU A 78 21.16 -6.76 -2.99
N ALA A 79 20.12 -7.48 -3.45
CA ALA A 79 19.95 -8.91 -3.17
C ALA A 79 20.97 -9.79 -3.90
N ARG A 80 21.40 -9.42 -5.12
CA ARG A 80 22.49 -10.13 -5.81
C ARG A 80 23.83 -9.93 -5.12
N MET A 81 24.04 -8.75 -4.52
CA MET A 81 25.26 -8.42 -3.77
C MET A 81 25.29 -9.09 -2.40
N GLN A 82 24.18 -9.04 -1.65
CA GLN A 82 24.07 -9.49 -0.26
C GLN A 82 22.76 -10.27 -0.02
N PRO A 83 22.57 -11.47 -0.61
CA PRO A 83 21.29 -12.18 -0.61
C PRO A 83 20.78 -12.54 0.80
N ASP A 84 21.64 -13.11 1.65
CA ASP A 84 21.25 -13.51 3.01
C ASP A 84 20.91 -12.30 3.89
N PHE A 85 21.61 -11.18 3.69
CA PHE A 85 21.35 -9.96 4.45
C PHE A 85 20.02 -9.34 4.03
N VAL A 86 19.73 -9.25 2.72
CA VAL A 86 18.43 -8.77 2.25
C VAL A 86 17.30 -9.68 2.72
N ARG A 87 17.48 -10.99 2.68
CA ARG A 87 16.53 -11.95 3.26
C ARG A 87 16.27 -11.68 4.74
N HIS A 88 17.32 -11.41 5.52
CA HIS A 88 17.19 -11.01 6.92
C HIS A 88 16.43 -9.69 7.10
N MET A 89 16.65 -8.70 6.22
CA MET A 89 15.91 -7.43 6.25
C MET A 89 14.41 -7.67 6.09
N PHE A 90 13.99 -8.53 5.16
CA PHE A 90 12.57 -8.88 4.98
C PHE A 90 12.02 -9.71 6.14
N PHE A 91 12.82 -10.62 6.71
CA PHE A 91 12.43 -11.34 7.92
C PHE A 91 12.13 -10.37 9.07
N ASP A 92 13.01 -9.38 9.32
CA ASP A 92 12.79 -8.37 10.35
C ASP A 92 11.61 -7.44 10.01
N LEU A 93 11.48 -7.03 8.74
CA LEU A 93 10.36 -6.19 8.28
C LEU A 93 9.01 -6.87 8.52
N PHE A 94 8.92 -8.19 8.37
CA PHE A 94 7.67 -8.94 8.53
C PHE A 94 7.40 -9.45 9.94
N ASN A 95 8.30 -9.22 10.90
CA ASN A 95 8.14 -9.67 12.28
C ASN A 95 7.16 -8.79 13.09
N GLU A 96 5.87 -9.13 13.09
CA GLU A 96 4.83 -8.35 13.78
C GLU A 96 4.94 -8.31 15.32
N GLU A 97 5.90 -9.02 15.95
CA GLU A 97 6.20 -8.89 17.38
C GLU A 97 6.92 -7.57 17.72
N LYS A 98 7.52 -6.91 16.72
CA LYS A 98 8.20 -5.61 16.86
C LYS A 98 7.34 -4.48 16.31
N THR A 99 7.52 -3.27 16.84
CA THR A 99 6.78 -2.07 16.40
C THR A 99 6.95 -1.83 14.90
N LEU A 100 5.90 -1.30 14.25
CA LEU A 100 5.93 -1.04 12.81
C LEU A 100 7.03 -0.03 12.47
N GLU A 101 7.07 1.09 13.20
CA GLU A 101 8.09 2.13 13.03
C GLU A 101 9.51 1.57 13.19
N GLY A 102 9.74 0.71 14.18
CA GLY A 102 11.05 0.12 14.42
C GLY A 102 11.50 -0.79 13.28
N ARG A 103 10.59 -1.60 12.73
CA ARG A 103 10.87 -2.49 11.59
C ARG A 103 11.10 -1.74 10.30
N VAL A 104 10.23 -0.78 9.97
CA VAL A 104 10.36 0.06 8.78
C VAL A 104 11.65 0.89 8.86
N GLY A 105 11.94 1.50 10.01
CA GLY A 105 13.16 2.27 10.22
C GLY A 105 14.43 1.43 10.04
N ARG A 106 14.48 0.22 10.62
CA ARG A 106 15.62 -0.70 10.40
C ARG A 106 15.74 -1.14 8.95
N PHE A 107 14.62 -1.46 8.28
CA PHE A 107 14.62 -1.84 6.88
C PHE A 107 15.22 -0.76 5.98
N VAL A 108 14.81 0.50 6.17
CA VAL A 108 15.35 1.65 5.42
C VAL A 108 16.83 1.86 5.75
N TYR A 109 17.21 1.85 7.02
CA TYR A 109 18.61 1.97 7.44
C TYR A 109 19.50 0.90 6.78
N TYR A 110 19.02 -0.34 6.70
CA TYR A 110 19.75 -1.41 6.01
C TYR A 110 19.80 -1.22 4.49
N CYS A 111 18.76 -0.64 3.87
CA CYS A 111 18.83 -0.24 2.47
C CYS A 111 19.90 0.84 2.23
N ASP A 112 20.02 1.83 3.12
CA ASP A 112 21.06 2.87 3.04
C ASP A 112 22.47 2.27 3.12
N MET A 113 22.68 1.36 4.07
CA MET A 113 23.97 0.65 4.23
C MET A 113 24.36 -0.12 2.96
N LEU A 114 23.43 -0.92 2.44
CA LEU A 114 23.68 -1.71 1.23
C LEU A 114 23.84 -0.83 -0.01
N LEU A 115 23.14 0.30 -0.09
CA LEU A 115 23.33 1.26 -1.20
C LEU A 115 24.73 1.88 -1.16
N GLN A 116 25.27 2.18 0.02
CA GLN A 116 26.63 2.68 0.16
C GLN A 116 27.66 1.63 -0.28
N GLU A 117 27.50 0.38 0.16
CA GLU A 117 28.36 -0.72 -0.26
C GLU A 117 28.28 -0.95 -1.78
N TYR A 118 27.07 -0.89 -2.35
CA TYR A 118 26.87 -1.00 -3.80
C TYR A 118 27.61 0.10 -4.56
N LYS A 119 27.61 1.34 -4.07
CA LYS A 119 28.37 2.47 -4.66
C LYS A 119 29.87 2.27 -4.58
N ASP A 120 30.37 1.73 -3.47
CA ASP A 120 31.80 1.45 -3.30
C ASP A 120 32.27 0.38 -4.29
N GLN A 121 31.44 -0.64 -4.56
CA GLN A 121 31.71 -1.67 -5.57
C GLN A 121 31.48 -1.18 -7.02
N HIS A 122 30.63 -0.17 -7.22
CA HIS A 122 30.27 0.37 -8.53
C HIS A 122 30.52 1.89 -8.62
N PRO A 123 31.78 2.36 -8.55
CA PRO A 123 32.11 3.79 -8.44
C PRO A 123 31.72 4.64 -9.65
N ARG A 124 31.35 4.01 -10.78
CA ARG A 124 30.86 4.68 -12.00
C ARG A 124 29.34 4.64 -12.13
N SER A 125 28.64 3.98 -11.20
CA SER A 125 27.19 3.91 -11.22
C SER A 125 26.59 5.28 -10.92
N ILE A 126 25.53 5.62 -11.65
CA ILE A 126 24.72 6.82 -11.37
C ILE A 126 23.65 6.55 -10.30
N ASP A 127 23.49 5.30 -9.90
CA ASP A 127 22.51 4.88 -8.91
C ASP A 127 22.84 5.48 -7.54
N ASN A 128 21.92 6.31 -7.05
CA ASN A 128 22.11 7.05 -5.82
C ASN A 128 20.94 6.93 -4.83
N ASN A 129 19.97 6.05 -5.12
CA ASN A 129 18.77 5.89 -4.33
C ASN A 129 18.28 4.43 -4.32
N HIS A 130 17.70 3.99 -3.21
CA HIS A 130 17.01 2.71 -3.08
C HIS A 130 15.47 2.84 -3.08
N TYR A 131 14.91 4.04 -2.96
CA TYR A 131 13.49 4.37 -3.10
C TYR A 131 12.55 3.76 -2.04
N HIS A 132 13.09 3.29 -0.92
CA HIS A 132 12.29 2.69 0.17
C HIS A 132 12.01 3.68 1.31
N ASP A 133 12.66 4.84 1.28
CA ASP A 133 12.45 6.02 2.13
C ASP A 133 11.50 7.06 1.48
N ASP A 134 11.18 6.90 0.19
CA ASP A 134 10.22 7.73 -0.57
C ASP A 134 8.77 7.49 -0.10
N ASP A 135 8.38 8.23 0.95
CA ASP A 135 7.09 8.14 1.63
C ASP A 135 6.72 6.72 2.10
N TYR A 136 7.71 5.83 2.18
CA TYR A 136 7.58 4.42 2.56
C TYR A 136 6.59 3.62 1.70
N GLN A 137 6.27 4.08 0.48
CA GLN A 137 5.27 3.46 -0.39
C GLN A 137 5.61 2.00 -0.71
N MET A 138 6.88 1.73 -1.05
CA MET A 138 7.33 0.38 -1.37
C MET A 138 7.33 -0.53 -0.13
N VAL A 139 7.70 0.00 1.04
CA VAL A 139 7.69 -0.76 2.30
C VAL A 139 6.27 -1.19 2.66
N PHE A 140 5.29 -0.30 2.53
CA PHE A 140 3.88 -0.64 2.74
C PHE A 140 3.32 -1.58 1.67
N LEU A 141 3.84 -1.55 0.44
CA LEU A 141 3.50 -2.55 -0.57
C LEU A 141 3.92 -3.94 -0.12
N TYR A 142 5.15 -4.12 0.38
CA TYR A 142 5.60 -5.41 0.91
C TYR A 142 4.75 -5.87 2.08
N LEU A 143 4.45 -4.98 3.03
CA LEU A 143 3.62 -5.30 4.19
C LEU A 143 2.19 -5.70 3.78
N ALA A 144 1.56 -4.93 2.89
CA ALA A 144 0.21 -5.20 2.40
C ALA A 144 0.14 -6.50 1.59
N PHE A 145 1.20 -6.84 0.87
CA PHE A 145 1.24 -8.10 0.14
C PHE A 145 1.54 -9.27 1.05
N ARG A 146 2.45 -9.15 2.02
CA ARG A 146 2.81 -10.25 2.94
C ARG A 146 1.74 -10.54 3.99
N HIS A 147 1.08 -9.50 4.51
CA HIS A 147 0.06 -9.59 5.55
C HIS A 147 -1.23 -8.86 5.10
N PRO A 148 -1.99 -9.43 4.14
CA PRO A 148 -3.13 -8.78 3.48
C PRO A 148 -4.19 -8.23 4.44
N ALA A 149 -4.47 -8.93 5.54
CA ALA A 149 -5.48 -8.53 6.52
C ALA A 149 -5.00 -7.41 7.47
N GLN A 150 -3.71 -7.07 7.48
CA GLN A 150 -3.13 -6.13 8.45
C GLN A 150 -2.75 -4.78 7.83
N TYR A 151 -2.33 -4.78 6.57
CA TYR A 151 -1.80 -3.58 5.92
C TYR A 151 -2.43 -3.31 4.56
N THR A 152 -2.37 -2.05 4.14
CA THR A 152 -2.78 -1.56 2.82
C THR A 152 -1.74 -0.54 2.35
N PHE A 153 -1.76 -0.12 1.07
CA PHE A 153 -0.71 0.81 0.62
C PHE A 153 -0.85 2.19 1.26
N TYR A 154 0.29 2.76 1.58
CA TYR A 154 0.41 4.05 2.24
C TYR A 154 0.67 5.17 1.24
N SER A 155 0.02 6.31 1.48
CA SER A 155 0.22 7.57 0.75
C SER A 155 0.02 8.72 1.76
N PRO A 156 1.08 9.38 2.22
CA PRO A 156 0.98 10.40 3.26
C PRO A 156 0.08 11.57 2.86
N ALA A 157 0.23 12.05 1.63
CA ALA A 157 -0.60 13.14 1.09
C ALA A 157 -2.08 12.75 1.04
N SER A 158 -2.40 11.56 0.54
CA SER A 158 -3.79 11.07 0.51
C SER A 158 -4.33 10.81 1.92
N PHE A 159 -3.50 10.32 2.84
CA PHE A 159 -3.92 10.06 4.21
C PHE A 159 -4.31 11.36 4.94
N ARG A 160 -3.52 12.44 4.79
CA ARG A 160 -3.87 13.75 5.35
C ARG A 160 -5.21 14.26 4.81
N LEU A 161 -5.39 14.22 3.49
CA LEU A 161 -6.65 14.62 2.85
C LEU A 161 -7.84 13.75 3.30
N LEU A 162 -7.62 12.44 3.50
CA LEU A 162 -8.64 11.56 4.04
C LEU A 162 -9.01 11.98 5.46
N LEU A 163 -8.04 12.27 6.34
CA LEU A 163 -8.32 12.69 7.70
C LEU A 163 -9.10 14.02 7.76
N GLU A 164 -8.76 14.98 6.89
CA GLU A 164 -9.51 16.24 6.72
C GLU A 164 -10.97 15.96 6.32
N LYS A 165 -11.17 15.12 5.28
CA LYS A 165 -12.49 14.67 4.83
C LYS A 165 -13.27 13.93 5.91
N LEU A 166 -12.59 13.20 6.79
CA LEU A 166 -13.24 12.48 7.89
C LEU A 166 -13.42 13.34 9.14
N GLY A 167 -13.08 14.64 9.10
CA GLY A 167 -13.22 15.55 10.24
C GLY A 167 -12.36 15.13 11.43
N SER A 168 -11.11 14.72 11.16
CA SER A 168 -10.11 14.56 12.20
C SER A 168 -9.68 15.96 12.71
N PRO A 169 -9.71 16.22 14.03
CA PRO A 169 -9.33 17.53 14.57
C PRO A 169 -7.82 17.77 14.54
N ASP A 170 -7.05 16.68 14.46
CA ASP A 170 -5.59 16.70 14.41
C ASP A 170 -5.14 15.99 13.13
N ILE A 171 -4.27 16.64 12.35
CA ILE A 171 -3.74 16.12 11.07
C ILE A 171 -2.21 16.04 11.22
N PRO A 172 -1.62 14.85 11.08
CA PRO A 172 -0.19 14.67 11.28
C PRO A 172 0.60 15.45 10.23
N GLN A 173 1.64 16.17 10.67
CA GLN A 173 2.52 16.94 9.79
C GLN A 173 3.66 16.11 9.20
N ALA A 174 4.04 15.04 9.91
CA ALA A 174 5.02 14.05 9.49
C ALA A 174 4.35 12.70 9.20
N ASN A 175 5.14 11.74 8.72
CA ASN A 175 4.69 10.36 8.54
C ASN A 175 4.33 9.73 9.89
N ASP A 176 3.13 9.15 9.97
CA ASP A 176 2.59 8.52 11.18
C ASP A 176 1.95 7.18 10.79
N MET A 177 2.81 6.16 10.67
CA MET A 177 2.47 4.84 10.15
C MET A 177 1.52 4.10 11.09
N GLU A 178 1.75 4.20 12.40
CA GLU A 178 0.94 3.56 13.43
C GLU A 178 -0.48 4.13 13.43
N ARG A 179 -0.62 5.46 13.33
CA ARG A 179 -1.95 6.08 13.21
C ARG A 179 -2.61 5.72 11.90
N PHE A 180 -1.88 5.71 10.79
CA PHE A 180 -2.41 5.28 9.49
C PHE A 180 -3.04 3.88 9.60
N VAL A 181 -2.28 2.90 10.09
CA VAL A 181 -2.77 1.52 10.26
C VAL A 181 -4.01 1.49 11.17
N LYS A 182 -3.99 2.16 12.33
CA LYS A 182 -5.14 2.23 13.24
C LYS A 182 -6.39 2.82 12.58
N VAL A 183 -6.23 3.88 11.78
CA VAL A 183 -7.34 4.51 11.06
C VAL A 183 -7.86 3.58 9.98
N MET A 184 -7.00 2.92 9.21
CA MET A 184 -7.41 1.94 8.19
C MET A 184 -8.22 0.79 8.82
N HIS A 185 -7.74 0.20 9.91
CA HIS A 185 -8.48 -0.84 10.64
C HIS A 185 -9.83 -0.34 11.18
N THR A 186 -9.88 0.90 11.66
CA THR A 186 -11.13 1.53 12.11
C THR A 186 -12.11 1.68 10.95
N LEU A 187 -11.65 2.15 9.79
CA LEU A 187 -12.46 2.29 8.59
C LEU A 187 -12.92 0.94 8.04
N TYR A 188 -12.08 -0.10 8.12
CA TYR A 188 -12.47 -1.46 7.75
C TYR A 188 -13.67 -1.94 8.57
N LYS A 189 -13.65 -1.72 9.89
CA LYS A 189 -14.76 -2.06 10.79
C LYS A 189 -16.06 -1.33 10.45
N PHE A 190 -15.98 -0.09 9.96
CA PHE A 190 -17.16 0.62 9.47
C PHE A 190 -17.63 0.08 8.11
N MET A 191 -16.69 -0.21 7.21
CA MET A 191 -16.98 -0.79 5.90
C MET A 191 -17.64 -2.17 6.02
N GLN A 192 -17.23 -3.01 6.99
CA GLN A 192 -17.86 -4.30 7.29
C GLN A 192 -19.31 -4.17 7.79
N LYS A 193 -19.69 -3.02 8.35
CA LYS A 193 -21.06 -2.75 8.81
C LYS A 193 -21.96 -2.19 7.71
N GLU A 194 -21.39 -1.76 6.59
CA GLU A 194 -22.14 -1.27 5.43
C GLU A 194 -22.55 -2.49 4.58
N GLU A 195 -23.81 -2.89 4.72
CA GLU A 195 -24.35 -4.12 4.12
C GLU A 195 -24.12 -4.16 2.60
N GLY A 196 -23.53 -5.26 2.10
CA GLY A 196 -23.34 -5.50 0.68
C GLY A 196 -22.13 -4.79 0.04
N LEU A 197 -21.47 -3.85 0.73
CA LEU A 197 -20.34 -3.11 0.17
C LEU A 197 -19.17 -4.04 -0.16
N LEU A 198 -18.76 -4.90 0.79
CA LEU A 198 -17.65 -5.82 0.59
C LEU A 198 -17.99 -6.91 -0.44
N GLU A 199 -19.25 -7.36 -0.50
CA GLU A 199 -19.75 -8.28 -1.51
C GLU A 199 -19.69 -7.67 -2.91
N LEU A 200 -20.10 -6.41 -3.08
CA LEU A 200 -19.99 -5.68 -4.34
C LEU A 200 -18.54 -5.53 -4.76
N HIS A 201 -17.65 -5.20 -3.82
CA HIS A 201 -16.23 -5.15 -4.11
C HIS A 201 -15.71 -6.51 -4.57
N ARG A 202 -16.02 -7.59 -3.85
CA ARG A 202 -15.59 -8.96 -4.15
C ARG A 202 -16.05 -9.42 -5.54
N LYS A 203 -17.26 -9.04 -5.98
CA LYS A 203 -17.77 -9.37 -7.33
C LYS A 203 -16.95 -8.76 -8.48
N ARG A 204 -16.09 -7.78 -8.21
CA ARG A 204 -15.16 -7.22 -9.21
C ARG A 204 -13.91 -8.08 -9.38
N LEU A 205 -13.59 -8.92 -8.39
CA LEU A 205 -12.41 -9.78 -8.41
C LEU A 205 -12.71 -11.05 -9.21
N GLU A 206 -11.68 -11.56 -9.88
CA GLU A 206 -11.78 -12.71 -10.79
C GLU A 206 -10.87 -13.80 -10.22
N GLU A 207 -11.45 -14.97 -9.98
CA GLU A 207 -10.72 -16.12 -9.45
C GLU A 207 -9.62 -16.57 -10.41
N GLY A 208 -8.45 -16.94 -9.88
CA GLY A 208 -7.27 -17.30 -10.68
C GLY A 208 -6.48 -16.10 -11.21
N LEU A 209 -7.09 -14.93 -11.38
CA LEU A 209 -6.40 -13.70 -11.79
C LEU A 209 -6.05 -12.82 -10.59
N HIS A 210 -7.00 -12.60 -9.70
CA HIS A 210 -6.90 -11.70 -8.56
C HIS A 210 -6.79 -12.46 -7.23
N TYR A 211 -6.18 -11.83 -6.22
CA TYR A 211 -6.24 -12.33 -4.85
C TYR A 211 -7.67 -12.16 -4.33
N THR A 212 -8.30 -13.24 -3.86
CA THR A 212 -9.71 -13.24 -3.43
C THR A 212 -9.87 -13.44 -1.91
N GLY A 213 -8.76 -13.62 -1.18
CA GLY A 213 -8.75 -13.70 0.28
C GLY A 213 -9.04 -12.37 0.97
N GLU A 214 -9.12 -12.39 2.30
CA GLU A 214 -9.26 -11.17 3.10
C GLU A 214 -8.04 -10.25 2.88
N SER A 215 -8.30 -8.98 2.56
CA SER A 215 -7.28 -8.01 2.25
C SER A 215 -7.77 -6.59 2.50
N LEU A 216 -6.93 -5.76 3.11
CA LEU A 216 -7.20 -4.33 3.30
C LEU A 216 -6.93 -3.51 2.04
N LEU A 217 -6.58 -4.11 0.89
CA LEU A 217 -6.46 -3.38 -0.38
C LEU A 217 -7.79 -2.77 -0.85
N VAL A 218 -8.94 -3.24 -0.36
CA VAL A 218 -10.22 -2.53 -0.56
C VAL A 218 -10.21 -1.14 0.06
N LEU A 219 -9.51 -0.94 1.18
CA LEU A 219 -9.33 0.38 1.77
C LEU A 219 -8.43 1.27 0.91
N TYR A 220 -7.46 0.70 0.20
CA TYR A 220 -6.70 1.45 -0.81
C TYR A 220 -7.63 2.00 -1.89
N ASP A 221 -8.53 1.15 -2.40
CA ASP A 221 -9.52 1.54 -3.41
C ASP A 221 -10.49 2.61 -2.88
N PHE A 222 -11.01 2.44 -1.66
CA PHE A 222 -11.87 3.40 -0.96
C PHE A 222 -11.19 4.74 -0.72
N TYR A 223 -10.00 4.75 -0.12
CA TYR A 223 -9.35 6.01 0.20
C TYR A 223 -8.98 6.76 -1.10
N GLN A 224 -8.51 6.06 -2.13
CA GLN A 224 -8.20 6.68 -3.42
C GLN A 224 -9.45 7.24 -4.08
N TYR A 225 -10.60 6.59 -3.91
CA TYR A 225 -11.88 7.16 -4.32
C TYR A 225 -12.20 8.45 -3.54
N CYS A 226 -11.96 8.49 -2.23
CA CYS A 226 -12.21 9.69 -1.42
C CYS A 226 -11.25 10.86 -1.71
N THR A 227 -10.00 10.58 -2.07
CA THR A 227 -8.93 11.60 -2.09
C THR A 227 -8.50 12.01 -3.49
N ASN A 228 -8.88 11.27 -4.54
CA ASN A 228 -8.54 11.63 -5.92
C ASN A 228 -9.60 12.58 -6.49
N PRO A 229 -9.26 13.82 -6.89
CA PRO A 229 -10.23 14.77 -7.45
C PRO A 229 -10.97 14.24 -8.68
N ALA A 230 -10.35 13.35 -9.45
CA ALA A 230 -10.96 12.75 -10.63
C ALA A 230 -12.01 11.68 -10.28
N SER A 231 -12.16 11.26 -9.02
CA SER A 231 -13.08 10.17 -8.63
C SER A 231 -14.56 10.52 -8.79
N GLY A 232 -14.89 11.81 -8.74
CA GLY A 232 -16.27 12.30 -8.70
C GLY A 232 -16.92 12.14 -7.33
N VAL A 233 -16.14 11.97 -6.26
CA VAL A 233 -16.66 11.99 -4.88
C VAL A 233 -17.17 13.38 -4.53
N GLU A 234 -18.36 13.46 -3.95
CA GLU A 234 -18.95 14.71 -3.49
C GLU A 234 -18.51 15.01 -2.06
N GLU A 235 -18.18 16.27 -1.77
CA GLU A 235 -17.82 16.67 -0.42
C GLU A 235 -19.00 16.53 0.56
N TYR A 236 -18.67 16.25 1.81
CA TYR A 236 -19.67 16.26 2.87
C TYR A 236 -20.11 17.72 3.15
N VAL A 237 -21.42 17.96 3.13
CA VAL A 237 -22.04 19.23 3.49
C VAL A 237 -22.87 19.00 4.75
N ASP A 238 -22.68 19.83 5.77
CA ASP A 238 -23.41 19.68 7.03
C ASP A 238 -24.90 20.09 6.93
N ASP A 239 -25.67 19.79 7.98
CA ASP A 239 -27.11 20.12 8.09
C ASP A 239 -27.39 21.64 8.01
N ARG A 240 -26.35 22.49 8.00
CA ARG A 240 -26.43 23.95 7.88
C ARG A 240 -25.99 24.45 6.49
N GLY A 241 -25.76 23.56 5.54
CA GLY A 241 -25.36 23.89 4.18
C GLY A 241 -23.92 24.37 4.03
N ARG A 242 -23.06 24.17 5.04
CA ARG A 242 -21.64 24.56 4.96
C ARG A 242 -20.81 23.38 4.46
N SER A 243 -20.08 23.60 3.37
CA SER A 243 -18.91 22.78 3.05
C SER A 243 -17.74 23.32 3.88
N GLU A 244 -17.26 22.56 4.85
CA GLU A 244 -15.95 22.82 5.46
C GLU A 244 -14.90 22.33 4.46
N GLY A 245 -14.51 23.23 3.55
CA GLY A 245 -13.41 23.06 2.62
C GLY A 245 -12.06 23.30 3.28
#